data_AF-A0A6P8IQZ5-F1
#
_entry.id   AF-A0A6P8IQZ5-F1
#
_cell.length_a   1.000
_cell.length_b   1.000
_cell.length_c   1.000
_cell.angle_alpha   90.00
_cell.angle_beta   90.00
_cell.angle_gamma   90.00
#
_symmetry.space_group_name_H-M   'P 1'
#
loop_
_entity.id
_entity.type
_entity.pdbx_description
1 polymer ?
#
loop_
_entity_poly.entity_id
_entity_poly.type
_entity_poly.pdbx_seq_one_letter_code
_entity_poly.pdbx_strand_id
1 'polypeptide(L)'
;MVKCKQRARDVLYWTGMNADIEQTVKNCGKCADFQKSLPPEPLASKAPPDLPFSEVGTDLFEYDHRTYLLPVDYYSKYIEVDLLQNTTSRSVIEALKSQFKRHGIPTVLRSDCGSQYMSAEFSRFCKEYGIIHKPSSPHFQSSNGEAERAVQTVKQLWKKATDKHLALLDYRTTPLEGLSLSPAQLLMGRRPRNVLPPTSAILRPTSYSSQEVRRYLTM
;
A
#
# COMPACT_ATOMS: atom_id res chain seq x y z
N MET A 1 2.60 -14.69 -33.62
CA MET A 1 3.12 -16.03 -33.96
C MET A 1 2.02 -17.11 -34.04
N VAL A 2 1.17 -17.30 -33.01
CA VAL A 2 0.11 -18.35 -33.00
C VAL A 2 -0.86 -18.25 -34.20
N LYS A 3 -1.38 -17.06 -34.49
CA LYS A 3 -2.30 -16.84 -35.63
C LYS A 3 -1.65 -17.10 -37.01
N CYS A 4 -0.35 -16.81 -37.16
CA CYS A 4 0.39 -17.08 -38.41
C CYS A 4 0.49 -18.58 -38.69
N LYS A 5 0.74 -19.39 -37.65
CA LYS A 5 0.77 -20.85 -37.76
C LYS A 5 -0.60 -21.44 -38.08
N GLN A 6 -1.66 -20.93 -37.46
CA GLN A 6 -3.03 -21.39 -37.73
C GLN A 6 -3.40 -21.14 -39.20
N ARG A 7 -3.23 -19.91 -39.68
CA ARG A 7 -3.50 -19.57 -41.08
C ARG A 7 -2.67 -20.38 -42.08
N ALA A 8 -1.42 -20.72 -41.76
CA ALA A 8 -0.60 -21.56 -42.63
C ALA A 8 -1.14 -23.00 -42.71
N ARG A 9 -1.57 -23.56 -41.57
CA ARG A 9 -2.14 -24.92 -41.49
C ARG A 9 -3.46 -25.07 -42.23
N ASP A 10 -4.21 -23.98 -42.40
CA ASP A 10 -5.48 -24.00 -43.13
C ASP A 10 -5.29 -24.20 -44.65
N VAL A 11 -4.07 -23.99 -45.17
CA VAL A 11 -3.81 -23.94 -46.62
C VAL A 11 -2.71 -24.89 -47.07
N LEU A 12 -1.67 -25.12 -46.25
CA LEU A 12 -0.46 -25.83 -46.64
C LEU A 12 0.08 -26.71 -45.49
N TYR A 13 0.92 -27.69 -45.84
CA TYR A 13 1.65 -28.52 -44.87
C TYR A 13 3.01 -28.97 -45.40
N TRP A 14 4.04 -28.88 -44.55
CA TRP A 14 5.35 -29.52 -44.75
C TRP A 14 6.03 -29.85 -43.41
N THR A 15 7.03 -30.74 -43.45
CA THR A 15 7.82 -31.12 -42.28
C THR A 15 8.66 -29.93 -41.80
N GLY A 16 8.52 -29.55 -40.53
CA GLY A 16 9.24 -28.40 -39.97
C GLY A 16 8.55 -27.04 -40.15
N MET A 17 7.38 -26.98 -40.80
CA MET A 17 6.63 -25.74 -41.06
C MET A 17 6.48 -24.80 -39.86
N ASN A 18 6.24 -25.34 -38.66
CA ASN A 18 6.12 -24.52 -37.47
C ASN A 18 7.43 -23.81 -37.12
N ALA A 19 8.57 -24.48 -37.26
CA ALA A 19 9.89 -23.94 -36.97
C ALA A 19 10.26 -22.86 -37.99
N ASP A 20 9.97 -23.09 -39.26
CA ASP A 20 10.24 -22.11 -40.33
C ASP A 20 9.41 -20.83 -40.15
N ILE A 21 8.13 -20.97 -39.78
CA ILE A 21 7.26 -19.83 -39.47
C ILE A 21 7.75 -19.08 -38.24
N GLU A 22 8.18 -19.78 -37.19
CA GLU A 22 8.77 -19.12 -36.03
C GLU A 22 10.03 -18.35 -36.37
N GLN A 23 10.94 -18.97 -37.12
CA GLN A 23 12.21 -18.36 -37.51
C GLN A 23 11.99 -17.12 -38.38
N THR A 24 11.05 -17.21 -39.34
CA THR A 24 10.67 -16.08 -40.19
C THR A 24 10.07 -14.93 -39.39
N VAL A 25 9.20 -15.22 -38.42
CA VAL A 25 8.59 -14.18 -37.57
C VAL A 25 9.61 -13.56 -36.61
N LYS A 26 10.50 -14.37 -36.02
CA LYS A 26 11.58 -13.90 -35.12
C LYS A 26 12.58 -13.00 -35.84
N ASN A 27 12.89 -13.29 -37.10
CA ASN A 27 13.84 -12.52 -37.90
C ASN A 27 13.22 -11.31 -38.61
N CYS A 28 11.92 -11.06 -38.43
CA CYS A 28 11.24 -9.91 -39.01
C CYS A 28 11.33 -8.69 -38.07
N GLY A 29 12.11 -7.67 -38.46
CA GLY A 29 12.29 -6.45 -37.66
C GLY A 29 10.98 -5.76 -37.28
N LYS A 30 10.05 -5.62 -38.23
CA LYS A 30 8.71 -5.08 -37.94
C LYS A 30 7.93 -5.94 -36.94
N CYS A 31 8.04 -7.27 -36.99
CA CYS A 31 7.36 -8.12 -36.02
C CYS A 31 7.95 -7.98 -34.61
N ALA A 32 9.26 -7.76 -34.50
CA ALA A 32 9.93 -7.49 -33.24
C ALA A 32 9.50 -6.14 -32.64
N ASP A 33 9.41 -5.08 -33.45
CA ASP A 33 9.00 -3.73 -33.01
C ASP A 33 7.60 -3.71 -32.39
N PHE A 34 6.69 -4.55 -32.90
CA PHE A 34 5.30 -4.65 -32.41
C PHE A 34 5.06 -5.87 -31.52
N GLN A 35 6.11 -6.58 -31.11
CA GLN A 35 5.97 -7.67 -30.16
C GLN A 35 5.64 -7.09 -28.78
N LYS A 36 4.53 -7.55 -28.19
CA LYS A 36 4.19 -7.17 -26.82
C LYS A 36 5.36 -7.54 -25.89
N SER A 37 5.85 -6.57 -25.14
CA SER A 37 6.78 -6.81 -24.04
C SER A 37 6.21 -7.91 -23.15
N LEU A 38 7.10 -8.78 -22.62
CA LEU A 38 6.70 -9.72 -21.59
C LEU A 38 5.93 -8.96 -20.49
N PRO A 39 4.90 -9.56 -19.88
CA PRO A 39 4.35 -8.99 -18.67
C PRO A 39 5.51 -8.75 -17.71
N PRO A 40 5.60 -7.59 -17.04
CA PRO A 40 6.61 -7.40 -16.01
C PRO A 40 6.54 -8.59 -15.05
N GLU A 41 7.71 -9.08 -14.63
CA GLU A 41 7.79 -10.15 -13.64
C GLU A 41 6.87 -9.81 -12.44
N PRO A 42 6.16 -10.79 -11.87
CA PRO A 42 5.39 -10.56 -10.66
C PRO A 42 6.31 -9.88 -9.65
N LEU A 43 5.96 -8.66 -9.26
CA LEU A 43 6.70 -7.91 -8.25
C LEU A 43 6.90 -8.83 -7.06
N ALA A 44 8.16 -9.17 -6.75
CA ALA A 44 8.48 -9.99 -5.58
C ALA A 44 7.77 -9.35 -4.38
N SER A 45 6.87 -10.10 -3.73
CA SER A 45 6.20 -9.59 -2.55
C SER A 45 7.29 -9.30 -1.52
N LYS A 46 7.41 -8.03 -1.13
CA LYS A 46 8.34 -7.66 -0.06
C LYS A 46 7.92 -8.41 1.18
N ALA A 47 8.88 -8.99 1.89
CA ALA A 47 8.61 -9.58 3.19
C ALA A 47 7.89 -8.52 4.06
N PRO A 48 6.78 -8.88 4.69
CA PRO A 48 6.05 -7.93 5.52
C PRO A 48 6.89 -7.52 6.73
N PRO A 49 6.63 -6.34 7.33
CA PRO A 49 7.31 -5.93 8.55
C PRO A 49 7.10 -6.95 9.67
N ASP A 50 8.10 -7.10 10.54
CA ASP A 50 8.04 -8.03 11.66
C ASP A 50 7.40 -7.42 12.93
N LEU A 51 7.35 -6.09 13.02
CA LEU A 51 6.87 -5.35 14.19
C LEU A 51 5.78 -4.32 13.83
N PRO A 52 4.80 -4.09 14.72
CA PRO A 52 3.87 -2.98 14.59
C PRO A 52 4.61 -1.65 14.46
N PHE A 53 4.14 -0.80 13.54
CA PHE A 53 4.64 0.57 13.34
C PHE A 53 6.11 0.69 12.92
N SER A 54 6.81 -0.40 12.59
CA SER A 54 8.20 -0.31 12.11
C SER A 54 8.31 0.21 10.67
N GLU A 55 7.28 -0.02 9.87
CA GLU A 55 7.19 0.43 8.48
C GLU A 55 5.84 1.11 8.24
N VAL A 56 5.88 2.40 7.92
CA VAL A 56 4.70 3.24 7.70
C VAL A 56 4.73 3.75 6.27
N GLY A 57 3.60 3.69 5.57
CA GLY A 57 3.38 4.40 4.32
C GLY A 57 2.64 5.69 4.58
N THR A 58 2.94 6.72 3.80
CA THR A 58 2.25 8.00 3.87
C THR A 58 1.87 8.47 2.47
N ASP A 59 0.70 9.07 2.36
CA ASP A 59 0.21 9.67 1.11
C ASP A 59 -0.63 10.92 1.41
N LEU A 60 -0.74 11.82 0.43
CA LEU A 60 -1.64 12.97 0.48
C LEU A 60 -2.83 12.70 -0.42
N PHE A 61 -4.04 13.00 0.06
CA PHE A 61 -5.23 12.87 -0.75
C PHE A 61 -6.20 14.02 -0.54
N GLU A 62 -6.99 14.31 -1.58
CA GLU A 62 -8.08 15.25 -1.49
C GLU A 62 -9.43 14.55 -1.31
N TYR A 63 -10.26 15.15 -0.46
CA TYR A 63 -11.65 14.77 -0.26
C TYR A 63 -12.44 16.01 0.15
N ASP A 64 -13.54 16.30 -0.57
CA ASP A 64 -14.42 17.44 -0.25
C ASP A 64 -13.66 18.78 -0.18
N HIS A 65 -12.86 19.05 -1.22
CA HIS A 65 -12.03 20.27 -1.40
C HIS A 65 -11.00 20.53 -0.29
N ARG A 66 -10.69 19.51 0.51
CA ARG A 66 -9.69 19.56 1.57
C ARG A 66 -8.63 18.51 1.35
N THR A 67 -7.39 18.84 1.71
CA THR A 67 -6.24 17.94 1.60
C THR A 67 -5.94 17.30 2.95
N TYR A 68 -5.67 16.00 2.93
CA TYR A 68 -5.39 15.21 4.12
C TYR A 68 -4.06 14.47 3.95
N LEU A 69 -3.36 14.29 5.07
CA LEU A 69 -2.25 13.35 5.19
C LEU A 69 -2.79 12.02 5.68
N LEU A 70 -2.36 10.92 5.06
CA LEU A 70 -2.70 9.56 5.48
C LEU A 70 -1.45 8.74 5.73
N PRO A 71 -1.07 8.54 7.00
CA PRO A 71 -0.13 7.50 7.40
C PRO A 71 -0.85 6.17 7.66
N VAL A 72 -0.29 5.07 7.17
CA VAL A 72 -0.76 3.70 7.43
C VAL A 72 0.39 2.80 7.85
N ASP A 73 0.19 2.07 8.95
CA ASP A 73 1.14 1.04 9.38
C ASP A 73 1.00 -0.23 8.53
N TYR A 74 2.09 -0.71 7.93
CA TYR A 74 2.09 -1.88 7.06
C TYR A 74 1.75 -3.16 7.81
N TYR A 75 2.11 -3.23 9.10
CA TYR A 75 1.89 -4.40 9.95
C TYR A 75 0.42 -4.53 10.40
N SER A 76 -0.06 -3.50 11.11
CA SER A 76 -1.39 -3.52 11.72
C SER A 76 -2.51 -3.08 10.79
N LYS A 77 -2.18 -2.48 9.64
CA LYS A 77 -3.15 -1.79 8.77
C LYS A 77 -3.84 -0.62 9.47
N TYR A 78 -3.23 -0.09 10.53
CA TYR A 78 -3.79 1.03 11.28
C TYR A 78 -3.62 2.32 10.50
N ILE A 79 -4.75 2.97 10.19
CA ILE A 79 -4.81 4.20 9.39
C ILE A 79 -4.97 5.40 10.30
N GLU A 80 -4.12 6.39 10.10
CA GLU A 80 -4.23 7.75 10.62
C GLU A 80 -4.61 8.73 9.51
N VAL A 81 -5.36 9.77 9.85
CA VAL A 81 -5.78 10.80 8.89
C VAL A 81 -5.76 12.16 9.56
N ASP A 82 -4.97 13.08 9.02
CA ASP A 82 -4.87 14.46 9.50
C ASP A 82 -5.26 15.44 8.40
N LEU A 83 -6.10 16.42 8.74
CA LEU A 83 -6.41 17.54 7.85
C LEU A 83 -5.20 18.47 7.75
N LEU A 84 -4.76 18.77 6.52
CA LEU A 84 -3.67 19.71 6.28
C LEU A 84 -4.22 21.08 5.88
N GLN A 85 -3.62 22.14 6.42
CA GLN A 85 -3.91 23.52 5.98
C GLN A 85 -3.24 23.86 4.64
N ASN A 86 -2.10 23.22 4.36
CA ASN A 86 -1.37 23.32 3.10
C ASN A 86 -0.48 22.08 2.93
N THR A 87 0.07 21.88 1.73
CA THR A 87 0.86 20.70 1.35
C THR A 87 2.37 20.93 1.47
N THR A 88 2.82 21.93 2.23
CA THR A 88 4.26 22.17 2.40
C THR A 88 4.92 21.06 3.22
N SER A 89 6.22 20.84 3.01
CA SER A 89 7.01 19.88 3.78
C SER A 89 6.87 20.08 5.28
N ARG A 90 6.93 21.33 5.75
CA ARG A 90 6.75 21.68 7.17
C ARG A 90 5.42 21.20 7.73
N SER A 91 4.31 21.47 7.03
CA SER A 91 2.98 21.05 7.47
C SER A 91 2.86 19.53 7.54
N VAL A 92 3.43 18.82 6.56
CA VAL A 92 3.45 17.36 6.55
C VAL A 92 4.32 16.80 7.69
N ILE A 93 5.49 17.38 7.93
CA ILE A 93 6.38 16.99 9.03
C ILE A 93 5.70 17.17 10.39
N GLU A 94 5.04 18.29 10.64
CA GLU A 94 4.35 18.53 11.91
C GLU A 94 3.17 17.57 12.12
N ALA A 95 2.42 17.24 11.06
CA ALA A 95 1.39 16.22 11.13
C ALA A 95 1.98 14.83 11.43
N LEU A 96 3.06 14.43 10.75
CA LEU A 96 3.77 13.17 11.04
C LEU A 96 4.31 13.13 12.47
N LYS A 97 4.92 14.20 12.97
CA LYS A 97 5.38 14.29 14.37
C LYS A 97 4.23 14.12 15.37
N SER A 98 3.05 14.69 15.07
CA SER A 98 1.85 14.49 15.88
C SER A 98 1.43 13.02 15.94
N GLN A 99 1.61 12.26 14.87
CA GLN A 99 1.37 10.82 14.87
C GLN A 99 2.46 10.05 15.60
N PHE A 100 3.73 10.41 15.37
CA PHE A 100 4.86 9.70 15.98
C PHE A 100 4.91 9.85 17.49
N LYS A 101 4.44 10.98 18.06
CA LYS A 101 4.30 11.09 19.52
C LYS A 101 3.26 10.14 20.13
N ARG A 102 2.33 9.58 19.33
CA ARG A 102 1.30 8.64 19.80
C ARG A 102 1.76 7.19 19.67
N HIS A 103 2.36 6.85 18.53
CA HIS A 103 2.64 5.46 18.15
C HIS A 103 4.12 5.08 18.23
N GLY A 104 5.01 6.08 18.32
CA GLY A 104 6.45 5.91 18.19
C GLY A 104 6.97 6.39 16.84
N ILE A 105 8.29 6.33 16.65
CA ILE A 105 8.95 6.74 15.41
C ILE A 105 9.19 5.47 14.57
N PRO A 106 8.73 5.41 13.31
CA PRO A 106 8.93 4.24 12.47
C PRO A 106 10.39 4.16 11.98
N THR A 107 10.90 2.94 11.81
CA THR A 107 12.23 2.72 11.22
C THR A 107 12.24 3.06 9.73
N VAL A 108 11.14 2.76 9.02
CA VAL A 108 10.99 3.00 7.58
C VAL A 108 9.74 3.83 7.33
N LEU A 109 9.90 4.91 6.57
CA LEU A 109 8.79 5.71 6.06
C LEU A 109 8.77 5.66 4.54
N ARG A 110 7.66 5.19 3.97
CA ARG A 110 7.42 5.16 2.52
C ARG A 110 6.49 6.29 2.12
N SER A 111 6.76 6.91 0.98
CA SER A 111 5.91 7.97 0.44
C SER A 111 5.88 7.91 -1.08
N ASP A 112 5.03 8.73 -1.70
CA ASP A 112 5.19 9.07 -3.10
C ASP A 112 6.41 10.00 -3.32
N CYS A 113 6.67 10.35 -4.59
CA CYS A 113 7.69 11.34 -4.98
C CYS A 113 7.18 12.79 -4.89
N GLY A 114 6.17 13.07 -4.06
CA GLY A 114 5.65 14.42 -3.87
C GLY A 114 6.74 15.40 -3.42
N SER A 115 6.64 16.66 -3.85
CA SER A 115 7.65 17.68 -3.58
C SER A 115 7.89 17.91 -2.08
N GLN A 116 6.85 17.74 -1.27
CA GLN A 116 6.91 17.78 0.19
C GLN A 116 7.87 16.73 0.77
N TYR A 117 7.87 15.52 0.21
CA TYR A 117 8.69 14.40 0.68
C TYR A 117 10.11 14.45 0.10
N MET A 118 10.28 15.03 -1.09
CA MET A 118 11.59 15.14 -1.75
C MET A 118 12.41 16.37 -1.32
N SER A 119 11.87 17.19 -0.42
CA SER A 119 12.54 18.41 0.04
C SER A 119 13.72 18.14 0.98
N ALA A 120 14.69 19.06 0.99
CA ALA A 120 15.82 19.01 1.94
C ALA A 120 15.37 19.08 3.41
N GLU A 121 14.29 19.82 3.69
CA GLU A 121 13.68 19.90 5.02
C GLU A 121 13.17 18.53 5.50
N PHE A 122 12.49 17.79 4.61
CA PHE A 122 11.99 16.45 4.91
C PHE A 122 13.13 15.44 5.10
N SER A 123 14.15 15.49 4.22
CA SER A 123 15.34 14.64 4.35
C SER A 123 16.06 14.86 5.70
N ARG A 124 16.20 16.13 6.13
CA ARG A 124 16.78 16.47 7.43
C ARG A 124 15.94 15.93 8.59
N PHE A 125 14.62 16.10 8.52
CA PHE A 125 13.69 15.54 9.50
C PHE A 125 13.85 14.03 9.64
N CYS A 126 13.86 13.28 8.53
CA CYS A 126 14.05 11.84 8.57
C CYS A 126 15.40 11.46 9.20
N LYS A 127 16.48 12.16 8.84
CA LYS A 127 17.81 11.92 9.43
C LYS A 127 17.83 12.16 10.95
N GLU A 128 17.24 13.25 11.41
CA GLU A 128 17.17 13.61 12.83
C GLU A 128 16.38 12.58 13.65
N TYR A 129 15.30 12.04 13.07
CA TYR A 129 14.46 11.04 13.71
C TYR A 129 14.95 9.59 13.49
N GLY A 130 16.05 9.38 12.77
CA GLY A 130 16.57 8.05 12.46
C GLY A 130 15.68 7.23 11.50
N ILE A 131 14.88 7.90 10.69
CA ILE A 131 13.93 7.30 9.75
C ILE A 131 14.62 7.03 8.41
N ILE A 132 14.50 5.80 7.91
CA ILE A 132 14.89 5.43 6.55
C ILE A 132 13.73 5.80 5.61
N HIS A 133 13.83 6.95 4.95
CA HIS A 133 12.86 7.38 3.95
C HIS A 133 13.04 6.62 2.63
N LYS A 134 11.95 6.03 2.13
CA LYS A 134 11.90 5.27 0.87
C LYS A 134 10.80 5.82 -0.04
N PRO A 135 11.10 6.86 -0.86
CA PRO A 135 10.14 7.35 -1.85
C PRO A 135 9.87 6.29 -2.93
N SER A 136 8.64 6.23 -3.41
CA SER A 136 8.26 5.33 -4.50
C SER A 136 8.86 5.79 -5.82
N SER A 137 9.55 4.91 -6.56
CA SER A 137 10.01 5.25 -7.90
C SER A 137 8.83 5.54 -8.84
N PRO A 138 8.92 6.54 -9.75
CA PRO A 138 7.88 6.81 -10.75
C PRO A 138 7.49 5.60 -11.60
N HIS A 139 8.42 4.64 -11.77
CA HIS A 139 8.20 3.41 -12.54
C HIS A 139 7.72 2.22 -11.68
N PHE A 140 7.68 2.38 -10.35
CA PHE A 140 7.27 1.35 -9.38
C PHE A 140 6.30 1.93 -8.34
N GLN A 141 5.15 2.41 -8.82
CA GLN A 141 4.02 2.89 -7.99
C GLN A 141 3.58 1.86 -6.94
N SER A 142 3.78 0.56 -7.21
CA SER A 142 3.50 -0.54 -6.28
C SER A 142 4.24 -0.43 -4.93
N SER A 143 5.28 0.40 -4.82
CA SER A 143 6.06 0.54 -3.59
C SER A 143 5.39 1.37 -2.49
N ASN A 144 4.39 2.20 -2.80
CA ASN A 144 3.53 2.88 -1.82
C ASN A 144 2.07 2.37 -1.83
N GLY A 145 1.83 1.19 -2.44
CA GLY A 145 0.49 0.69 -2.71
C GLY A 145 -0.38 0.49 -1.47
N GLU A 146 0.21 0.32 -0.28
CA GLU A 146 -0.55 0.23 0.97
C GLU A 146 -1.20 1.57 1.33
N ALA A 147 -0.48 2.69 1.17
CA ALA A 147 -1.04 4.01 1.43
C ALA A 147 -2.13 4.35 0.41
N GLU A 148 -1.92 4.03 -0.86
CA GLU A 148 -2.94 4.21 -1.91
C GLU A 148 -4.22 3.40 -1.63
N ARG A 149 -4.08 2.14 -1.22
CA ARG A 149 -5.22 1.30 -0.79
C ARG A 149 -5.92 1.89 0.42
N ALA A 150 -5.17 2.35 1.41
CA ALA A 150 -5.73 2.99 2.60
C ALA A 150 -6.49 4.28 2.26
N VAL A 151 -6.00 5.09 1.32
CA VAL A 151 -6.73 6.26 0.78
C VAL A 151 -8.08 5.84 0.20
N GLN A 152 -8.11 4.76 -0.60
CA GLN A 152 -9.37 4.25 -1.16
C GLN A 152 -10.33 3.78 -0.06
N THR A 153 -9.84 3.05 0.94
CA THR A 153 -10.63 2.62 2.10
C THR A 153 -11.24 3.81 2.84
N VAL A 154 -10.44 4.84 3.16
CA VAL A 154 -10.93 6.04 3.85
C VAL A 154 -11.97 6.78 3.02
N LYS A 155 -11.74 6.97 1.73
CA LYS A 155 -12.72 7.63 0.84
C LYS A 155 -14.05 6.86 0.79
N GLN A 156 -14.02 5.53 0.74
CA GLN A 156 -15.23 4.71 0.75
C GLN A 156 -15.97 4.77 2.08
N LEU A 157 -15.25 4.77 3.21
CA LEU A 157 -15.84 4.93 4.54
C LEU A 157 -16.52 6.29 4.67
N TRP A 158 -15.82 7.37 4.32
CA TRP A 158 -16.35 8.73 4.42
C TRP A 158 -17.49 9.03 3.45
N LYS A 159 -17.57 8.32 2.31
CA LYS A 159 -18.71 8.43 1.40
C LYS A 159 -20.02 7.92 2.01
N LYS A 160 -19.94 6.94 2.93
CA LYS A 160 -21.10 6.29 3.55
C LYS A 160 -21.39 6.83 4.95
N ALA A 161 -20.45 7.53 5.57
CA ALA A 161 -20.54 7.98 6.94
C ALA A 161 -20.99 9.44 7.06
N THR A 162 -21.81 9.72 8.07
CA THR A 162 -22.16 11.08 8.50
C THR A 162 -21.04 11.69 9.36
N ASP A 163 -20.40 10.88 10.20
CA ASP A 163 -19.27 11.26 11.05
C ASP A 163 -17.99 10.53 10.62
N LYS A 164 -17.03 11.30 10.09
CA LYS A 164 -15.73 10.82 9.59
C LYS A 164 -14.87 10.22 10.70
N HIS A 165 -14.97 10.73 11.93
CA HIS A 165 -14.18 10.26 13.07
C HIS A 165 -14.70 8.93 13.59
N LEU A 166 -16.02 8.80 13.71
CA LEU A 166 -16.64 7.52 14.09
C LEU A 166 -16.37 6.44 13.04
N ALA A 167 -16.48 6.76 11.76
CA ALA A 167 -16.18 5.80 10.69
C ALA A 167 -14.73 5.26 10.77
N LEU A 168 -13.77 6.13 11.09
CA LEU A 168 -12.38 5.74 11.25
C LEU A 168 -12.17 4.91 12.52
N LEU A 169 -12.86 5.23 13.62
CA LEU A 169 -12.85 4.42 14.84
C LEU A 169 -13.44 3.02 14.61
N ASP A 170 -14.54 2.92 13.86
CA ASP A 170 -15.17 1.66 13.51
C ASP A 170 -14.24 0.80 12.65
N TYR A 171 -13.56 1.39 11.66
CA TYR A 171 -12.52 0.68 10.91
C TYR A 171 -11.42 0.12 11.82
N ARG A 172 -10.86 0.95 12.72
CA ARG A 172 -9.76 0.55 13.63
C ARG A 172 -10.17 -0.57 14.60
N THR A 173 -11.46 -0.68 14.91
CA THR A 173 -12.01 -1.65 15.86
C THR A 173 -12.66 -2.87 15.18
N THR A 174 -12.77 -2.88 13.85
CA THR A 174 -13.30 -4.02 13.07
C THR A 174 -12.18 -4.99 12.71
N PRO A 175 -12.35 -6.32 12.91
CA PRO A 175 -11.40 -7.32 12.43
C PRO A 175 -11.10 -7.18 10.93
N LEU A 176 -9.85 -7.43 10.55
CA LEU A 176 -9.48 -7.49 9.14
C LEU A 176 -10.05 -8.75 8.48
N GLU A 177 -10.38 -8.67 7.18
CA GLU A 177 -10.80 -9.87 6.45
C GLU A 177 -9.64 -10.87 6.38
N GLY A 178 -9.89 -12.14 6.71
CA GLY A 178 -8.84 -13.16 6.79
C GLY A 178 -8.02 -13.18 8.09
N LEU A 179 -8.26 -12.22 9.01
CA LEU A 179 -7.60 -12.17 10.31
C LEU A 179 -8.57 -11.73 11.40
N SER A 180 -8.75 -12.52 12.46
CA SER A 180 -9.71 -12.23 13.55
C SER A 180 -9.33 -11.04 14.46
N LEU A 181 -8.33 -10.24 14.07
CA LEU A 181 -7.78 -9.11 14.80
C LEU A 181 -8.06 -7.80 14.07
N SER A 182 -8.41 -6.76 14.82
CA SER A 182 -8.59 -5.41 14.28
C SER A 182 -7.26 -4.65 14.22
N PRO A 183 -7.17 -3.58 13.39
CA PRO A 183 -5.96 -2.75 13.34
C PRO A 183 -5.52 -2.22 14.71
N ALA A 184 -6.47 -1.81 15.56
CA ALA A 184 -6.15 -1.36 16.91
C ALA A 184 -5.59 -2.46 17.81
N GLN A 185 -6.05 -3.71 17.67
CA GLN A 185 -5.50 -4.83 18.45
C GLN A 185 -4.08 -5.14 18.00
N LEU A 186 -3.81 -5.09 16.70
CA LEU A 186 -2.48 -5.32 16.14
C LEU A 186 -1.48 -4.22 16.54
N LEU A 187 -1.92 -2.95 16.60
CA LEU A 187 -1.03 -1.84 16.95
C LEU A 187 -0.87 -1.65 18.47
N MET A 188 -1.98 -1.71 19.22
CA MET A 188 -2.04 -1.31 20.64
C MET A 188 -2.28 -2.48 21.61
N GLY A 189 -2.44 -3.71 21.12
CA GLY A 189 -2.73 -4.89 21.94
C GLY A 189 -4.14 -4.90 22.57
N ARG A 190 -5.00 -3.95 22.20
CA ARG A 190 -6.38 -3.84 22.73
C ARG A 190 -7.33 -3.25 21.68
N ARG A 191 -8.63 -3.53 21.84
CA ARG A 191 -9.67 -2.87 21.05
C ARG A 191 -10.27 -1.69 21.84
N PRO A 192 -10.19 -0.44 21.33
CA PRO A 192 -10.93 0.68 21.90
C PRO A 192 -12.45 0.45 21.85
N ARG A 193 -13.17 1.07 22.78
CA ARG A 193 -14.64 1.09 22.76
C ARG A 193 -15.12 1.98 21.61
N ASN A 194 -16.07 1.50 20.82
CA ASN A 194 -16.83 2.31 19.87
C ASN A 194 -18.29 2.47 20.34
N VAL A 195 -19.17 3.01 19.48
CA VAL A 195 -20.57 3.30 19.84
C VAL A 195 -21.37 2.02 20.02
N LEU A 196 -21.04 0.96 19.28
CA LEU A 196 -21.67 -0.34 19.45
C LEU A 196 -21.26 -0.96 20.80
N PRO A 197 -22.21 -1.45 21.62
CA PRO A 197 -21.90 -1.99 22.94
C PRO A 197 -21.02 -3.25 22.81
N PRO A 198 -19.73 -3.19 23.23
CA PRO A 198 -18.87 -4.36 23.18
C PRO A 198 -19.06 -5.19 24.46
N THR A 199 -18.78 -6.49 24.37
CA THR A 199 -18.60 -7.29 25.59
C THR A 199 -17.30 -6.90 26.27
N SER A 200 -17.27 -6.91 27.61
CA SER A 200 -16.05 -6.61 28.37
C SER A 200 -14.88 -7.53 28.01
N ALA A 201 -15.15 -8.73 27.51
CA ALA A 201 -14.13 -9.68 27.05
C ALA A 201 -13.33 -9.15 25.84
N ILE A 202 -14.01 -8.53 24.85
CA ILE A 202 -13.38 -8.00 23.63
C ILE A 202 -12.48 -6.78 23.92
N LEU A 203 -12.78 -6.04 25.00
CA LEU A 203 -12.00 -4.86 25.40
C LEU A 203 -10.75 -5.20 26.21
N ARG A 204 -10.63 -6.43 26.75
CA ARG A 204 -9.45 -6.83 27.51
C ARG A 204 -8.24 -6.89 26.58
N PRO A 205 -7.09 -6.36 26.98
CA PRO A 205 -5.86 -6.53 26.21
C PRO A 205 -5.52 -8.01 26.06
N THR A 206 -5.18 -8.43 24.84
CA THR A 206 -4.80 -9.82 24.53
C THR A 206 -3.59 -9.84 23.63
N SER A 207 -2.64 -10.72 23.95
CA SER A 207 -1.55 -11.05 23.03
C SER A 207 -2.10 -11.84 21.84
N TYR A 208 -1.53 -11.64 20.65
CA TYR A 208 -1.83 -12.40 19.45
C TYR A 208 -0.57 -13.09 18.92
N SER A 209 -0.75 -14.05 18.00
CA SER A 209 0.36 -14.78 17.40
C SER A 209 0.98 -13.98 16.25
N SER A 210 2.24 -13.57 16.39
CA SER A 210 2.98 -12.90 15.30
C SER A 210 3.12 -13.78 14.05
N GLN A 211 3.10 -15.11 14.20
CA GLN A 211 3.15 -16.04 13.06
C GLN A 211 1.86 -16.02 12.24
N GLU A 212 0.70 -15.90 12.90
CA GLU A 212 -0.60 -15.78 12.23
C GLU A 212 -0.67 -14.46 11.45
N VAL A 213 -0.25 -13.36 12.07
CA VAL A 213 -0.19 -12.05 11.41
C VAL A 213 0.77 -12.08 10.22
N ARG A 214 1.94 -12.71 10.37
CA ARG A 214 2.90 -12.84 9.26
C ARG A 214 2.31 -13.61 8.09
N ARG A 215 1.59 -14.71 8.34
CA ARG A 215 0.90 -15.48 7.29
C ARG A 215 -0.11 -14.61 6.56
N TYR A 216 -0.93 -13.86 7.30
CA TYR A 216 -1.90 -12.92 6.75
C TYR A 216 -1.23 -11.87 5.85
N LEU A 217 -0.12 -11.27 6.29
CA LEU A 217 0.58 -10.23 5.51
C LEU A 217 1.33 -10.76 4.28
N THR A 218 1.53 -12.08 4.18
CA THR A 218 2.17 -12.73 3.00
C THR A 218 1.19 -13.29 1.97
N MET A 219 -0.11 -13.30 2.27
CA MET A 219 -1.17 -13.71 1.34
C MET A 219 -1.47 -12.61 0.33
#